data_AF-A0A087UJN1-F1
#
_entry.id   AF-A0A087UJN1-F1
#
_cell.length_a   1.000
_cell.length_b   1.000
_cell.length_c   1.000
_cell.angle_alpha   90.00
_cell.angle_beta   90.00
_cell.angle_gamma   90.00
#
_symmetry.space_group_name_H-M   'P 1'
#
loop_
_entity.id
_entity.type
_entity.pdbx_description
1 polymer ?
#
loop_
_entity_poly.entity_id
_entity_poly.type
_entity_poly.pdbx_seq_one_letter_code
_entity_poly.pdbx_strand_id
1 'polypeptide(L)'
;MLTCRSANAALPKKAIEAIINIKVNYPPFLILTKKAHSDTKEGDDIELECVIKANPWIHNITWIFEDHPLAINNNLSILIMNQTLFLQNVKKEHSGRYRCT
;
A
#
# COMPACT_ATOMS: atom_id res chain seq x y z
N MET A 1 -19.78 -12.38 -3.96
CA MET A 1 -20.41 -13.66 -4.29
C MET A 1 -21.80 -13.37 -4.81
N LEU A 2 -22.12 -13.79 -6.03
CA LEU A 2 -23.47 -13.69 -6.59
C LEU A 2 -24.09 -15.08 -6.62
N THR A 3 -25.33 -15.19 -6.17
CA THR A 3 -26.10 -16.44 -6.19
C THR A 3 -27.32 -16.26 -7.09
N CYS A 4 -27.45 -17.11 -8.09
CA CYS A 4 -28.64 -17.23 -8.92
C CYS A 4 -29.45 -18.44 -8.43
N ARG A 5 -30.70 -18.21 -8.01
CA ARG A 5 -31.58 -19.26 -7.50
C ARG A 5 -32.80 -19.39 -8.40
N SER A 6 -33.05 -20.60 -8.88
CA SER A 6 -34.29 -20.98 -9.57
C SER A 6 -35.15 -21.83 -8.66
N ALA A 7 -36.41 -21.45 -8.49
CA ALA A 7 -37.37 -22.18 -7.66
C ALA A 7 -38.74 -22.23 -8.34
N ASN A 8 -39.40 -23.38 -8.26
CA ASN A 8 -40.76 -23.59 -8.74
C ASN A 8 -41.69 -23.79 -7.54
N ALA A 9 -42.75 -22.97 -7.44
CA ALA A 9 -43.71 -23.02 -6.34
C ALA A 9 -44.43 -24.37 -6.21
N ALA A 10 -44.63 -25.09 -7.33
CA ALA A 10 -45.22 -26.43 -7.34
C ALA A 10 -44.25 -27.50 -6.80
N LEU A 11 -42.95 -27.22 -6.75
CA LEU A 11 -41.90 -28.13 -6.31
C LEU A 11 -40.95 -27.43 -5.32
N PRO A 12 -41.43 -27.08 -4.12
CA PRO A 12 -40.69 -26.23 -3.17
C PRO A 12 -39.37 -26.84 -2.68
N LYS A 13 -39.21 -28.17 -2.77
CA LYS A 13 -38.00 -28.89 -2.38
C LYS A 13 -36.96 -29.06 -3.51
N LYS A 14 -37.23 -28.56 -4.72
CA LYS A 14 -36.35 -28.72 -5.90
C LYS A 14 -35.75 -27.40 -6.40
N ALA A 15 -35.48 -26.46 -5.49
CA ALA A 15 -34.76 -25.25 -5.88
C ALA A 15 -33.31 -25.58 -6.28
N ILE A 16 -32.80 -24.89 -7.30
CA ILE A 16 -31.44 -25.05 -7.81
C ILE A 16 -30.72 -23.70 -7.67
N GLU A 17 -29.46 -23.74 -7.25
CA GLU A 17 -28.63 -22.55 -7.06
C GLU A 17 -27.33 -22.67 -7.85
N ALA A 18 -26.93 -21.56 -8.47
CA ALA A 18 -25.64 -21.39 -9.11
C ALA A 18 -24.91 -20.21 -8.46
N ILE A 19 -23.63 -20.40 -8.13
CA ILE A 19 -22.81 -19.41 -7.43
C ILE A 19 -21.69 -18.94 -8.35
N ILE A 20 -21.51 -17.63 -8.45
CA ILE A 20 -20.43 -16.99 -9.22
C ILE A 20 -19.60 -16.12 -8.27
N ASN A 21 -18.29 -16.38 -8.26
CA ASN A 21 -17.32 -15.57 -7.54
C ASN A 21 -16.74 -14.50 -8.48
N ILE A 22 -17.17 -13.26 -8.29
CA ILE A 22 -16.62 -12.14 -9.04
C ILE A 22 -15.30 -11.71 -8.39
N LYS A 23 -14.23 -11.68 -9.20
CA LYS A 23 -12.96 -11.05 -8.84
C LYS A 23 -12.89 -9.66 -9.47
N VAL A 24 -12.91 -8.62 -8.65
CA VAL A 24 -12.87 -7.22 -9.10
C VAL A 24 -11.43 -6.74 -9.09
N ASN A 25 -10.83 -6.57 -10.26
CA ASN A 25 -9.49 -6.01 -10.40
C ASN A 25 -9.55 -4.48 -10.43
N TYR A 26 -8.55 -3.83 -9.85
CA TYR A 26 -8.43 -2.37 -9.83
C TYR A 26 -6.96 -1.96 -9.73
N PRO A 27 -6.60 -0.79 -10.29
CA PRO A 27 -5.22 -0.30 -10.25
C PRO A 27 -4.80 0.03 -8.81
N PRO A 28 -3.48 0.06 -8.52
CA PRO A 28 -2.98 0.41 -7.19
C PRO A 28 -3.42 1.81 -6.76
N PHE A 29 -3.86 1.91 -5.52
CA PHE A 29 -4.13 3.16 -4.82
C PHE A 29 -3.15 3.29 -3.64
N LEU A 30 -2.46 4.42 -3.60
CA LEU A 30 -1.32 4.69 -2.70
C LEU A 30 -1.68 5.81 -1.71
N ILE A 31 -1.44 5.60 -0.42
CA ILE A 31 -1.50 6.63 0.61
C ILE A 31 -0.16 6.67 1.34
N LEU A 32 0.51 7.82 1.33
CA LEU A 32 1.73 8.02 2.10
C LEU A 32 1.38 8.54 3.50
N THR A 33 1.75 7.80 4.54
CA THR A 33 1.57 8.18 5.94
C THR A 33 2.93 8.42 6.58
N LYS A 34 3.05 9.55 7.30
CA LYS A 34 4.20 9.87 8.12
C LYS A 34 3.89 9.50 9.57
N LYS A 35 4.66 8.59 10.15
CA LYS A 35 4.66 8.35 11.59
C LYS A 35 5.79 9.19 12.19
N ALA A 36 5.43 10.35 12.71
CA ALA A 36 6.33 11.21 13.48
C ALA A 36 5.53 11.99 14.53
N HIS A 37 6.21 12.46 15.57
CA HIS A 37 5.65 13.50 16.43
C HIS A 37 5.49 14.80 15.61
N SER A 38 4.53 15.64 16.00
CA SER A 38 4.00 16.76 15.19
C SER A 38 5.05 17.74 14.67
N ASP A 39 6.26 17.75 15.26
CA ASP A 39 7.42 18.46 14.76
C ASP A 39 8.62 17.52 14.64
N THR A 40 9.12 17.33 13.43
CA THR A 40 10.38 16.60 13.17
C THR A 40 11.56 17.52 13.42
N LYS A 41 12.50 17.08 14.24
CA LYS A 41 13.78 17.75 14.50
C LYS A 41 14.94 16.96 13.91
N GLU A 42 16.06 17.65 13.72
CA GLU A 42 17.30 16.95 13.38
C GLU A 42 17.68 15.98 14.50
N GLY A 43 18.14 14.78 14.13
CA GLY A 43 18.41 13.69 15.06
C GLY A 43 17.23 12.75 15.30
N ASP A 44 16.01 13.10 14.88
CA ASP A 44 14.85 12.22 15.02
C ASP A 44 14.90 11.05 14.03
N ASP A 45 14.19 9.99 14.38
CA ASP A 45 13.90 8.87 13.48
C ASP A 45 12.48 9.03 12.92
N ILE A 46 12.32 8.89 11.61
CA ILE A 46 11.04 9.03 10.91
C ILE A 46 10.73 7.74 10.16
N GLU A 47 9.48 7.30 10.27
CA GLU A 47 8.93 6.22 9.47
C GLU A 47 7.90 6.79 8.48
N LEU A 48 8.14 6.55 7.19
CA LEU A 48 7.23 6.86 6.09
C LEU A 48 6.66 5.55 5.55
N GLU A 49 5.37 5.32 5.74
CA GLU A 49 4.69 4.11 5.30
C GLU A 49 3.85 4.41 4.05
N CYS A 50 4.07 3.65 2.97
CA CYS A 50 3.25 3.73 1.77
C CYS A 50 2.20 2.63 1.80
N VAL A 51 0.96 2.99 2.15
CA VAL A 51 -0.17 2.06 2.23
C VAL A 51 -0.72 1.82 0.83
N ILE A 52 -0.61 0.58 0.36
CA ILE A 52 -1.04 0.17 -0.97
C ILE A 52 -2.33 -0.64 -0.91
N LYS A 53 -3.31 -0.27 -1.74
CA LYS A 53 -4.49 -1.09 -2.05
C LYS A 53 -4.49 -1.41 -3.54
N ALA A 54 -4.31 -2.67 -3.91
CA ALA A 54 -4.32 -3.13 -5.29
C ALA A 54 -4.97 -4.51 -5.41
N ASN A 55 -5.59 -4.80 -6.56
CA ASN A 55 -5.98 -6.16 -6.92
C ASN A 55 -5.74 -6.41 -8.42
N PRO A 56 -4.78 -7.28 -8.79
CA PRO A 56 -3.95 -8.13 -7.92
C PRO A 56 -2.90 -7.32 -7.12
N TRP A 57 -2.31 -7.96 -6.10
CA TRP A 57 -1.28 -7.33 -5.27
C TRP A 57 -0.03 -6.97 -6.08
N ILE A 58 0.67 -5.89 -5.69
CA ILE A 58 1.92 -5.46 -6.34
C ILE A 58 3.13 -5.87 -5.53
N HIS A 59 4.24 -6.15 -6.22
CA HIS A 59 5.48 -6.62 -5.60
C HIS A 59 6.62 -5.61 -5.68
N ASN A 60 6.53 -4.65 -6.59
CA ASN A 60 7.60 -3.70 -6.86
C ASN A 60 7.11 -2.31 -6.46
N ILE A 61 7.79 -1.70 -5.48
CA ILE A 61 7.58 -0.31 -5.08
C ILE A 61 8.91 0.42 -5.15
N THR A 62 8.89 1.63 -5.68
CA THR A 62 10.07 2.49 -5.76
C THR A 62 9.85 3.73 -4.92
N TRP A 63 10.86 4.08 -4.11
CA TRP A 63 10.87 5.33 -3.36
C TRP A 63 11.62 6.40 -4.14
N ILE A 64 11.09 7.62 -4.11
CA ILE A 64 11.58 8.77 -4.86
C ILE A 64 11.73 9.94 -3.87
N PHE A 65 12.88 10.60 -3.90
CA PHE A 65 13.16 11.82 -3.16
C PHE A 65 13.56 12.92 -4.14
N GLU A 66 12.86 14.05 -4.10
CA GLU A 66 13.11 15.18 -5.02
C GLU A 66 13.24 14.75 -6.48
N ASP A 67 12.31 13.90 -6.93
CA ASP A 67 12.21 13.33 -8.28
C ASP A 67 13.34 12.38 -8.71
N HIS A 68 14.23 12.01 -7.79
CA HIS A 68 15.28 11.02 -8.01
C HIS A 68 14.95 9.71 -7.28
N PRO A 69 15.16 8.54 -7.90
CA PRO A 69 14.98 7.27 -7.21
C PRO A 69 15.95 7.19 -6.03
N LEU A 70 15.40 6.88 -4.85
CA LEU A 70 16.21 6.59 -3.68
C LEU A 70 16.90 5.25 -3.90
N ALA A 71 18.20 5.28 -4.18
CA ALA A 71 19.02 4.10 -4.09
C ALA A 71 19.11 3.65 -2.63
N ILE A 72 19.08 2.34 -2.40
CA ILE A 72 19.48 1.78 -1.10
C ILE A 72 20.98 2.07 -0.96
N ASN A 73 21.29 3.22 -0.38
CA ASN A 73 22.66 3.56 -0.04
C ASN A 73 22.98 2.86 1.26
N ASN A 74 24.10 2.13 1.31
CA ASN A 74 24.60 1.51 2.55
C ASN A 74 24.98 2.53 3.66
N ASN A 75 24.67 3.82 3.48
CA ASN A 75 24.69 4.79 4.56
C ASN A 75 23.54 4.48 5.51
N LEU A 76 23.90 4.15 6.75
CA LEU A 76 23.03 3.69 7.85
C LEU A 76 21.79 4.53 8.16
N SER A 77 21.58 5.69 7.52
CA SER A 77 20.49 6.62 7.79
C SER A 77 19.23 6.40 6.95
N ILE A 78 19.27 5.61 5.87
CA ILE A 78 18.11 5.36 5.00
C ILE A 78 17.93 3.85 4.80
N LEU A 79 16.79 3.31 5.23
CA LEU A 79 16.46 1.89 5.11
C LEU A 79 15.06 1.73 4.49
N ILE A 80 14.94 0.85 3.49
CA ILE A 80 13.65 0.51 2.88
C ILE A 80 13.31 -0.92 3.27
N MET A 81 12.20 -1.12 3.98
CA MET A 81 11.67 -2.45 4.28
C MET A 81 10.22 -2.54 3.78
N ASN A 82 9.98 -3.44 2.82
CA ASN A 82 8.69 -3.59 2.14
C ASN A 82 8.22 -2.25 1.54
N GLN A 83 7.17 -1.69 2.12
CA GLN A 83 6.47 -0.47 1.68
C GLN A 83 6.82 0.73 2.56
N THR A 84 7.81 0.58 3.45
CA THR A 84 8.13 1.54 4.49
C THR A 84 9.57 2.02 4.34
N LEU A 85 9.73 3.34 4.35
CA LEU A 85 11.00 4.03 4.33
C LEU A 85 11.29 4.53 5.75
N PHE A 86 12.39 4.02 6.31
CA PHE A 86 12.92 4.42 7.61
C PHE A 86 14.07 5.39 7.39
N LEU A 87 13.97 6.55 8.02
CA LEU A 87 15.00 7.57 8.04
C LEU A 87 15.50 7.70 9.47
N GLN A 88 16.77 7.37 9.71
CA GLN A 88 17.38 7.46 11.03
C GLN A 88 18.28 8.69 11.14
N ASN A 89 18.30 9.31 12.33
CA ASN A 89 19.11 10.49 12.62
C ASN A 89 18.99 11.55 11.52
N VAL A 90 17.76 12.04 11.31
CA VAL A 90 17.46 12.91 10.17
C VAL A 90 18.21 14.23 10.25
N LYS A 91 18.62 14.75 9.10
CA LYS A 91 19.33 16.03 8.96
C LYS A 91 18.55 16.93 8.02
N LYS A 92 18.88 18.22 7.98
CA LYS A 92 18.29 19.18 7.04
C LYS A 92 18.31 18.72 5.57
N GLU A 93 19.33 17.97 5.15
CA GLU A 93 19.46 17.42 3.80
C GLU A 93 18.39 16.37 3.44
N HIS A 94 17.76 15.74 4.43
CA HIS A 94 16.62 14.84 4.24
C HIS A 94 15.28 15.58 4.13
N SER A 95 15.26 16.90 4.30
CA SER A 95 14.04 17.69 4.14
C SER A 95 13.69 17.81 2.66
N GLY A 96 12.53 17.30 2.26
CA GLY A 96 12.07 17.40 0.89
C GLY A 96 10.80 16.60 0.60
N ARG A 97 10.50 16.44 -0.68
CA ARG A 97 9.34 15.72 -1.20
C ARG A 97 9.66 14.24 -1.41
N TYR A 98 9.04 13.40 -0.59
CA TYR A 98 9.05 11.93 -0.74
C TYR A 98 7.83 11.44 -1.52
N ARG A 99 8.03 10.48 -2.41
CA ARG A 99 6.97 9.81 -3.18
C ARG A 99 7.25 8.31 -3.27
N CYS A 100 6.19 7.50 -3.28
CA CYS A 100 6.24 6.07 -3.59
C CYS A 100 5.48 5.81 -4.91
N THR A 101 6.00 4.92 -5.75
CA THR A 101 5.43 4.55 -7.06
C THR A 101 5.48 3.06 -7.31
#